data_AF-A0A2P8FUR1-F1
#
_entry.id   AF-A0A2P8FUR1-F1
#
_cell.length_a   1.000
_cell.length_b   1.000
_cell.length_c   1.000
_cell.angle_alpha   90.00
_cell.angle_beta   90.00
_cell.angle_gamma   90.00
#
_symmetry.space_group_name_H-M   'P 1'
#
loop_
_entity.id
_entity.type
_entity.pdbx_description
1 polymer ?
#
loop_
_entity_poly.entity_id
_entity_poly.type
_entity_poly.pdbx_seq_one_letter_code
_entity_poly.pdbx_strand_id
1 'polypeptide(L)'
;MAENIEILLEDVLIPEVMVLLSTLNAESKLQYYRTTLDESENLQLPSLLELKQRFESASNSYFYFRFSSFRLLKLQLPEAGIQVHKYDNSYDLSIDFPESHFDKLGISIADLQNSVRILADDLNAKMYCCGYEPVFNLDTRFFTNTELGPLSI
;
A
#
# COMPACT_ATOMS: atom_id res chain seq x y z
N MET A 1 -9.21 5.79 19.97
CA MET A 1 -8.74 4.58 19.27
C MET A 1 -7.65 5.02 18.33
N ALA A 2 -6.65 4.19 18.02
CA ALA A 2 -5.73 4.52 16.95
C ALA A 2 -6.44 4.18 15.64
N GLU A 3 -6.80 5.19 14.86
CA GLU A 3 -7.37 5.00 13.53
C GLU A 3 -6.22 4.84 12.53
N ASN A 4 -6.37 3.88 11.61
CA ASN A 4 -5.44 3.70 10.51
C ASN A 4 -6.03 4.39 9.28
N ILE A 5 -5.15 5.04 8.53
CA ILE A 5 -5.43 5.46 7.16
C ILE A 5 -5.01 4.33 6.24
N GLU A 6 -5.87 4.00 5.29
CA GLU A 6 -5.63 3.02 4.25
C GLU A 6 -5.70 3.71 2.88
N ILE A 7 -4.71 3.44 2.04
CA ILE A 7 -4.73 3.71 0.61
C ILE A 7 -4.98 2.37 -0.08
N LEU A 8 -5.95 2.30 -0.99
CA LEU A 8 -6.22 1.12 -1.81
C LEU A 8 -6.07 1.46 -3.28
N LEU A 9 -5.35 0.62 -4.02
CA LEU A 9 -5.19 0.65 -5.47
C LEU A 9 -5.68 -0.68 -6.03
N GLU A 10 -6.73 -0.64 -6.84
CA GLU A 10 -7.36 -1.84 -7.39
C GLU A 10 -6.82 -2.19 -8.78
N ASP A 11 -6.69 -3.49 -9.03
CA ASP A 11 -6.28 -4.08 -10.30
C ASP A 11 -4.95 -3.51 -10.84
N VAL A 12 -3.91 -3.62 -10.01
CA VAL A 12 -2.53 -3.18 -10.30
C VAL A 12 -1.74 -4.22 -11.10
N LEU A 13 -0.74 -3.77 -11.85
CA LEU A 13 0.19 -4.66 -12.55
C LEU A 13 1.30 -5.17 -11.65
N ILE A 14 1.37 -6.50 -11.49
CA ILE A 14 2.38 -7.15 -10.63
C ILE A 14 3.84 -6.82 -10.97
N PRO A 15 4.26 -6.74 -12.25
CA PRO A 15 5.61 -6.28 -12.57
C PRO A 15 5.96 -4.94 -11.92
N GLU A 16 5.03 -3.99 -11.93
CA GLU A 16 5.22 -2.65 -11.35
C GLU A 16 5.20 -2.69 -9.82
N VAL A 17 4.33 -3.51 -9.23
CA VAL A 17 4.32 -3.75 -7.77
C VAL A 17 5.66 -4.32 -7.29
N MET A 18 6.24 -5.27 -8.03
CA MET A 18 7.55 -5.84 -7.67
C MET A 18 8.68 -4.80 -7.75
N VAL A 19 8.63 -3.89 -8.73
CA VAL A 19 9.56 -2.75 -8.82
C VAL A 19 9.37 -1.82 -7.62
N LEU A 20 8.13 -1.46 -7.28
CA LEU A 20 7.82 -0.65 -6.10
C LEU A 20 8.37 -1.28 -4.81
N LEU A 21 8.10 -2.56 -4.56
CA LEU A 21 8.59 -3.26 -3.37
C LEU A 21 10.11 -3.27 -3.30
N SER A 22 10.78 -3.41 -4.45
CA SER A 22 12.25 -3.37 -4.52
C SER A 22 12.80 -1.98 -4.19
N THR A 23 12.18 -0.92 -4.73
CA THR A 23 12.52 0.47 -4.41
C THR A 23 12.33 0.76 -2.92
N LEU A 24 11.19 0.35 -2.36
CA LEU A 24 10.90 0.52 -0.94
C LEU A 24 11.89 -0.23 -0.05
N ASN A 25 12.31 -1.43 -0.43
CA ASN A 25 13.33 -2.17 0.31
C ASN A 25 14.74 -1.53 0.23
N ALA A 26 15.00 -0.69 -0.77
CA ALA A 26 16.24 0.08 -0.87
C ALA A 26 16.18 1.39 -0.06
N GLU A 27 15.01 2.02 0.05
CA GLU A 27 14.82 3.33 0.67
C GLU A 27 14.26 3.29 2.09
N SER A 28 13.65 2.16 2.47
CA SER A 28 13.01 1.91 3.75
C SER A 28 13.55 0.61 4.35
N LYS A 29 13.31 0.38 5.64
CA LYS A 29 13.77 -0.84 6.32
C LYS A 29 12.63 -1.82 6.52
N LEU A 30 12.66 -2.94 5.80
CA LEU A 30 11.74 -4.06 6.02
C LEU A 30 11.88 -4.59 7.46
N GLN A 31 10.76 -4.67 8.17
CA GLN A 31 10.68 -5.20 9.54
C GLN A 31 10.22 -6.65 9.56
N TYR A 32 9.24 -7.01 8.75
CA TYR A 32 8.81 -8.39 8.55
C TYR A 32 7.98 -8.50 7.28
N TYR A 33 7.82 -9.75 6.82
CA TYR A 33 6.94 -10.08 5.71
C TYR A 33 6.20 -11.38 5.98
N ARG A 34 4.90 -11.39 5.70
CA ARG A 34 4.04 -12.56 5.88
C ARG A 34 3.19 -12.79 4.64
N THR A 35 2.82 -14.04 4.45
CA THR A 35 1.88 -14.49 3.43
C THR A 35 0.72 -15.22 4.10
N THR A 36 -0.28 -15.62 3.33
CA THR A 36 -1.36 -16.49 3.82
C THR A 36 -0.87 -17.83 4.37
N LEU A 37 0.29 -18.32 3.92
CA LEU A 37 0.80 -19.67 4.24
C LEU A 37 1.97 -19.64 5.22
N ASP A 38 2.82 -18.63 5.12
CA ASP A 38 4.06 -18.51 5.89
C ASP A 38 4.23 -17.11 6.47
N GLU A 39 4.62 -17.03 7.74
CA GLU A 39 5.15 -15.82 8.36
C GLU A 39 6.68 -15.91 8.37
N SER A 40 7.36 -14.87 7.87
CA SER A 40 8.81 -14.81 7.85
C SER A 40 9.30 -13.60 8.64
N GLU A 41 10.04 -13.88 9.70
CA GLU A 41 10.85 -12.86 10.40
C GLU A 41 12.13 -12.51 9.61
N ASN A 42 12.34 -13.09 8.42
CA ASN A 42 13.48 -12.73 7.59
C ASN A 42 13.38 -11.26 7.20
N LEU A 43 14.34 -10.46 7.65
CA LEU A 43 14.44 -9.02 7.42
C LEU A 43 14.86 -8.65 5.98
N GLN A 44 14.87 -9.61 5.07
CA GLN A 44 15.28 -9.41 3.68
C GLN A 44 14.13 -9.77 2.75
N LEU A 45 13.77 -8.82 1.89
CA LEU A 45 12.83 -9.06 0.81
C LEU A 45 13.37 -10.19 -0.09
N PRO A 46 12.52 -11.17 -0.49
CA PRO A 46 12.93 -12.16 -1.48
C PRO A 46 13.40 -11.48 -2.77
N SER A 47 14.27 -12.14 -3.52
CA SER A 47 14.68 -11.64 -4.84
C SER A 47 13.47 -11.44 -5.76
N LEU A 48 13.60 -10.59 -6.78
CA LEU A 48 12.54 -10.36 -7.77
C LEU A 48 12.03 -11.67 -8.41
N LEU A 49 12.93 -12.62 -8.66
CA LEU A 49 12.56 -13.93 -9.21
C LEU A 49 11.72 -14.74 -8.22
N GLU A 50 12.11 -14.75 -6.94
CA GLU A 50 11.36 -15.45 -5.89
C GLU A 50 10.01 -14.79 -5.61
N LEU A 51 9.95 -13.46 -5.57
CA LEU A 51 8.68 -12.72 -5.45
C LEU A 51 7.74 -13.06 -6.60
N LYS A 52 8.25 -13.03 -7.84
CA LYS A 52 7.48 -13.40 -9.02
C LYS A 52 6.91 -14.82 -8.89
N GLN A 53 7.75 -15.79 -8.55
CA GLN A 53 7.32 -17.18 -8.35
C GLN A 53 6.24 -17.30 -7.28
N ARG A 54 6.39 -16.61 -6.14
CA ARG A 54 5.41 -16.60 -5.06
C ARG A 54 4.08 -15.98 -5.49
N PHE A 55 4.10 -14.85 -6.21
CA PHE A 55 2.88 -14.23 -6.74
C PHE A 55 2.19 -15.11 -7.77
N GLU A 56 2.94 -15.80 -8.64
CA GLU A 56 2.39 -16.69 -9.66
C GLU A 56 1.80 -17.97 -9.05
N SER A 57 2.47 -18.57 -8.06
CA SER A 57 2.05 -19.84 -7.45
C SER A 57 0.89 -19.73 -6.48
N ALA A 58 0.65 -18.53 -5.92
CA ALA A 58 -0.40 -18.33 -4.93
C ALA A 58 -1.81 -18.36 -5.55
N SER A 59 -2.82 -18.79 -4.81
CA SER A 59 -4.23 -18.76 -5.23
C SER A 59 -5.06 -18.15 -4.11
N ASN A 60 -5.69 -17.00 -4.35
CA ASN A 60 -6.44 -16.24 -3.34
C ASN A 60 -5.65 -16.02 -2.04
N SER A 61 -4.60 -15.21 -2.16
CA SER A 61 -3.60 -15.01 -1.10
C SER A 61 -3.35 -13.54 -0.85
N TYR A 62 -2.82 -13.23 0.34
CA TYR A 62 -2.27 -11.91 0.60
C TYR A 62 -0.78 -12.00 0.91
N PHE A 63 -0.09 -10.91 0.61
CA PHE A 63 1.32 -10.68 0.85
C PHE A 63 1.43 -9.38 1.63
N TYR A 64 1.91 -9.43 2.88
CA TYR A 64 1.98 -8.26 3.74
C TYR A 64 3.43 -7.97 4.12
N PHE A 65 3.84 -6.73 3.92
CA PHE A 65 5.18 -6.22 4.19
C PHE A 65 5.08 -5.05 5.17
N ARG A 66 5.83 -5.10 6.27
CA ARG A 66 5.93 -3.96 7.19
C ARG A 66 7.26 -3.25 6.96
N PHE A 67 7.20 -1.95 6.68
CA PHE A 67 8.38 -1.11 6.54
C PHE A 67 8.46 -0.10 7.67
N SER A 68 9.68 0.16 8.14
CA SER A 68 10.02 1.29 8.99
C SER A 68 10.84 2.33 8.22
N SER A 69 10.79 3.58 8.67
CA SER A 69 11.33 4.74 7.94
C SER A 69 10.80 4.77 6.50
N PHE A 70 9.50 4.54 6.35
CA PHE A 70 8.83 4.38 5.07
C PHE A 70 8.88 5.69 4.26
N ARG A 71 9.27 5.57 2.99
CA ARG A 71 9.36 6.68 2.06
C ARG A 71 8.69 6.34 0.74
N LEU A 72 7.68 7.12 0.38
CA LEU A 72 7.03 7.04 -0.92
C LEU A 72 6.48 8.42 -1.30
N LEU A 73 7.07 9.06 -2.29
CA LEU A 73 6.69 10.41 -2.73
C LEU A 73 6.69 11.40 -1.54
N LYS A 74 5.54 12.01 -1.22
CA LYS A 74 5.39 12.92 -0.06
C LYS A 74 5.17 12.20 1.27
N LEU A 75 4.97 10.88 1.27
CA LEU A 75 4.78 10.09 2.49
C LEU A 75 6.14 9.72 3.08
N GLN A 76 6.48 10.36 4.20
CA GLN A 76 7.67 10.03 5.01
C GLN A 76 7.22 9.60 6.40
N LEU A 77 6.87 8.31 6.53
CA LEU A 77 6.19 7.78 7.70
C LEU A 77 7.19 7.00 8.59
N PRO A 78 7.05 7.02 9.93
CA PRO A 78 7.83 6.17 10.82
C PRO A 78 7.71 4.69 10.48
N GLU A 79 6.52 4.28 10.07
CA GLU A 79 6.20 2.92 9.62
C GLU A 79 4.94 2.93 8.74
N ALA A 80 4.86 1.95 7.83
CA ALA A 80 3.69 1.67 7.01
C ALA A 80 3.63 0.17 6.68
N GLY A 81 2.43 -0.37 6.61
CA GLY A 81 2.15 -1.68 6.04
C GLY A 81 1.85 -1.57 4.55
N ILE A 82 2.26 -2.59 3.79
CA ILE A 82 1.85 -2.78 2.41
C ILE A 82 1.26 -4.16 2.29
N GLN A 83 0.06 -4.25 1.73
CA GLN A 83 -0.58 -5.51 1.42
C GLN A 83 -0.79 -5.63 -0.08
N VAL A 84 -0.46 -6.79 -0.65
CA VAL A 84 -0.85 -7.17 -2.00
C VAL A 84 -1.82 -8.32 -1.87
N HIS A 85 -3.07 -8.11 -2.27
CA HIS A 85 -4.09 -9.15 -2.35
C HIS A 85 -4.12 -9.69 -3.76
N LYS A 86 -3.98 -11.01 -3.90
CA LYS A 86 -4.14 -11.73 -5.16
C LYS A 86 -5.53 -12.35 -5.21
N TYR A 87 -6.27 -12.03 -6.25
CA TYR A 87 -7.48 -12.74 -6.67
C TYR A 87 -7.18 -13.62 -7.89
N ASP A 88 -8.18 -14.33 -8.41
CA ASP A 88 -7.99 -15.28 -9.52
C ASP A 88 -7.31 -14.65 -10.76
N ASN A 89 -7.59 -13.38 -11.09
CA ASN A 89 -7.05 -12.70 -12.28
C ASN A 89 -6.62 -11.24 -12.04
N SER A 90 -6.61 -10.77 -10.80
CA SER A 90 -6.29 -9.38 -10.47
C SER A 90 -5.51 -9.30 -9.17
N TYR A 91 -4.88 -8.15 -8.97
CA TYR A 91 -4.13 -7.85 -7.77
C TYR A 91 -4.54 -6.47 -7.27
N ASP A 92 -4.78 -6.36 -5.97
CA ASP A 92 -4.99 -5.08 -5.32
C ASP A 92 -3.80 -4.81 -4.40
N LEU A 93 -3.40 -3.56 -4.30
CA LEU A 93 -2.36 -3.10 -3.39
C LEU A 93 -2.97 -2.13 -2.39
N SER A 94 -2.76 -2.38 -1.10
CA SER A 94 -3.07 -1.41 -0.05
C SER A 94 -1.84 -0.98 0.73
N ILE A 95 -1.88 0.25 1.23
CA ILE A 95 -0.88 0.82 2.13
C ILE A 95 -1.60 1.32 3.37
N ASP A 96 -1.25 0.81 4.55
CA ASP A 96 -1.81 1.20 5.83
C ASP A 96 -0.79 1.93 6.71
N PHE A 97 -1.24 2.95 7.42
CA PHE A 97 -0.44 3.61 8.45
C PHE A 97 -1.32 4.30 9.50
N PRO A 98 -0.83 4.48 10.74
CA PRO A 98 -1.56 5.22 11.77
C PRO A 98 -1.86 6.67 11.35
N GLU A 99 -3.09 7.13 11.60
CA GLU A 99 -3.50 8.54 11.39
C GLU A 99 -2.56 9.52 12.08
N SER A 100 -2.14 9.22 13.30
CA SER A 100 -1.19 10.06 14.06
C SER A 100 0.18 10.24 13.38
N HIS A 101 0.54 9.39 12.41
CA HIS A 101 1.72 9.60 11.56
C HIS A 101 1.42 10.57 10.43
N PHE A 102 0.23 10.51 9.83
CA PHE A 102 -0.24 11.43 8.80
C PHE A 102 -0.34 12.86 9.31
N ASP A 103 -0.92 13.08 10.49
CA ASP A 103 -1.06 14.41 11.11
C ASP A 103 0.29 15.13 11.26
N LYS A 104 1.36 14.36 11.47
CA LYS A 104 2.73 14.88 11.63
C LYS A 104 3.42 15.20 10.31
N LEU A 105 2.91 14.71 9.17
CA LEU A 105 3.49 15.00 7.85
C LEU A 105 3.26 16.45 7.42
N GLY A 106 2.18 17.08 7.90
CA GLY A 106 1.81 18.43 7.50
C GLY A 106 1.45 18.56 6.01
N ILE A 107 0.99 17.47 5.39
CA ILE A 107 0.50 17.46 4.00
C ILE A 107 -1.02 17.49 3.97
N SER A 108 -1.61 18.13 2.95
CA SER A 108 -3.06 18.14 2.79
C SER A 108 -3.60 16.83 2.19
N ILE A 109 -4.91 16.59 2.32
CA ILE A 109 -5.57 15.49 1.61
C ILE A 109 -5.40 15.61 0.09
N ALA A 110 -5.37 16.82 -0.47
CA ALA A 110 -5.10 17.03 -1.88
C ALA A 110 -3.66 16.64 -2.27
N ASP A 111 -2.68 16.91 -1.41
CA ASP A 111 -1.29 16.46 -1.61
C ASP A 111 -1.16 14.93 -1.56
N LEU A 112 -1.90 14.31 -0.64
CA LEU A 112 -1.99 12.86 -0.53
C LEU A 112 -2.62 12.28 -1.79
N GLN A 113 -3.78 12.78 -2.23
CA GLN A 113 -4.46 12.36 -3.45
C GLN A 113 -3.56 12.45 -4.67
N ASN A 114 -2.81 13.55 -4.83
CA ASN A 114 -1.89 13.69 -5.96
C ASN A 114 -0.75 12.66 -5.89
N SER A 115 -0.26 12.35 -4.68
CA SER A 115 0.77 11.32 -4.50
C SER A 115 0.22 9.92 -4.81
N VAL A 116 -0.99 9.61 -4.36
CA VAL A 116 -1.68 8.35 -4.68
C VAL A 116 -1.99 8.23 -6.17
N ARG A 117 -2.39 9.33 -6.84
CA ARG A 117 -2.58 9.33 -8.28
C ARG A 117 -1.31 9.00 -9.05
N ILE A 118 -0.17 9.60 -8.68
CA ILE A 118 1.13 9.28 -9.31
C ILE A 118 1.46 7.80 -9.11
N LEU A 119 1.28 7.28 -7.89
CA LEU A 119 1.47 5.86 -7.61
C LEU A 119 0.52 4.96 -8.41
N ALA A 120 -0.74 5.35 -8.55
CA ALA A 120 -1.73 4.63 -9.34
C ALA A 120 -1.35 4.57 -10.82
N ASP A 121 -0.86 5.70 -11.37
CA ASP A 121 -0.35 5.77 -12.74
C ASP A 121 0.88 4.84 -12.92
N ASP A 122 1.82 4.86 -11.98
CA ASP A 122 3.03 4.02 -11.99
C ASP A 122 2.69 2.51 -11.88
N LEU A 123 1.67 2.16 -11.10
CA LEU A 123 1.21 0.77 -10.94
C LEU A 123 0.16 0.33 -11.97
N ASN A 124 -0.26 1.25 -12.84
CA ASN A 124 -1.36 1.08 -13.79
C ASN A 124 -2.65 0.56 -13.14
N ALA A 125 -2.99 1.13 -11.98
CA ALA A 125 -4.19 0.80 -11.22
C ALA A 125 -5.46 1.28 -11.95
N LYS A 126 -6.54 0.51 -11.87
CA LYS A 126 -7.84 0.92 -12.44
C LYS A 126 -8.59 1.91 -11.57
N MET A 127 -8.38 1.84 -10.25
CA MET A 127 -9.02 2.69 -9.26
C MET A 127 -8.06 2.92 -8.09
N TYR A 128 -8.16 4.09 -7.46
CA TYR A 128 -7.50 4.33 -6.18
C TYR A 128 -8.41 5.09 -5.23
N CYS A 129 -8.32 4.80 -3.93
CA CYS A 129 -9.03 5.54 -2.90
C CYS A 129 -8.21 5.60 -1.61
N CYS A 130 -8.58 6.51 -0.71
CA CYS A 130 -7.97 6.62 0.60
C CYS A 130 -8.99 7.08 1.64
N GLY A 131 -8.86 6.58 2.86
CA GLY A 131 -9.77 6.85 3.97
C GLY A 131 -9.33 6.17 5.25
N TYR A 132 -10.16 6.24 6.27
CA TYR A 132 -9.97 5.39 7.44
C TYR A 132 -10.26 3.93 7.10
N GLU A 133 -9.42 3.05 7.62
CA GLU A 133 -9.59 1.60 7.51
C GLU A 133 -10.91 1.18 8.19
N PRO A 134 -11.76 0.36 7.54
CA PRO A 134 -11.59 -0.15 6.19
C PRO A 134 -12.04 0.84 5.10
N VAL A 135 -11.19 1.06 4.09
CA VAL A 135 -11.46 2.03 3.02
C VAL A 135 -12.58 1.59 2.05
N PHE A 136 -13.01 0.32 2.08
CA PHE A 136 -14.17 -0.11 1.32
C PHE A 136 -15.48 0.55 1.79
N ASN A 137 -15.53 1.09 3.01
CA ASN A 137 -16.64 1.91 3.46
C ASN A 137 -16.56 3.30 2.82
N LEU A 138 -17.53 3.65 1.99
CA LEU A 138 -17.56 4.95 1.30
C LEU A 138 -17.57 6.13 2.28
N ASP A 139 -18.25 5.99 3.42
CA ASP A 139 -18.42 7.07 4.39
C ASP A 139 -17.12 7.46 5.11
N THR A 140 -16.09 6.60 5.07
CA THR A 140 -14.80 6.83 5.71
C THR A 140 -13.73 7.34 4.74
N ARG A 141 -14.08 7.55 3.46
CA ARG A 141 -13.12 7.98 2.43
C ARG A 141 -12.87 9.47 2.46
N PHE A 142 -11.59 9.83 2.35
CA PHE A 142 -11.15 11.19 2.03
C PHE A 142 -11.26 11.49 0.54
N PHE A 143 -11.05 10.47 -0.30
CA PHE A 143 -11.19 10.57 -1.76
C PHE A 143 -11.33 9.21 -2.43
N THR A 144 -11.91 9.23 -3.63
CA THR A 144 -11.91 8.14 -4.62
C THR A 144 -11.54 8.72 -5.98
N ASN A 145 -10.48 8.22 -6.59
CA ASN A 145 -9.89 8.77 -7.80
C ASN A 145 -9.68 10.29 -7.67
N THR A 146 -10.23 11.08 -8.59
CA THR A 146 -10.16 12.54 -8.61
C THR A 146 -11.21 13.21 -7.72
N GLU A 147 -12.15 12.46 -7.16
CA GLU A 147 -13.25 12.99 -6.34
C GLU A 147 -12.87 12.99 -4.85
N LEU A 148 -13.05 14.13 -4.18
CA LEU A 148 -12.85 14.27 -2.73
C LEU A 148 -14.13 13.94 -1.96
N GLY A 149 -13.98 13.56 -0.70
CA GLY A 149 -15.05 13.23 0.22
C GLY A 149 -15.44 11.75 0.21
N PRO A 150 -16.48 11.38 0.99
CA PRO A 150 -17.36 12.26 1.76
C PRO A 150 -16.74 12.85 3.04
N LEU A 151 -15.61 12.32 3.50
CA LEU A 151 -14.95 12.77 4.72
C LEU A 151 -13.96 13.91 4.42
N SER A 152 -14.09 15.01 5.16
CA SER A 152 -13.21 16.17 5.06
C SER A 152 -12.60 16.43 6.43
N ILE A 153 -11.30 16.18 6.56
CA ILE A 153 -10.46 16.47 7.74
C ILE A 153 -9.56 17.67 7.49
#